data_AF-A0A967TKH8-F1
#
_entry.id   AF-A0A967TKH8-F1
#
_cell.length_a   1.000
_cell.length_b   1.000
_cell.length_c   1.000
_cell.angle_alpha   90.00
_cell.angle_beta   90.00
_cell.angle_gamma   90.00
#
_symmetry.space_group_name_H-M   'P 1'
#
loop_
_entity.id
_entity.type
_entity.pdbx_description
1 polymer ?
#
loop_
_entity_poly.entity_id
_entity_poly.type
_entity_poly.pdbx_seq_one_letter_code
_entity_poly.pdbx_strand_id
1 'polypeptide(L)' 'MIYNAPIRDMLFLVEEWLGIDKLNRLPGYEDFDSDTLGAILEEAGKFCSTEILPTNRDGDEHGAVLTDGKVT' A
#
# COMPACT_ATOMS: atom_id res chain seq x y z
N MET A 1 2.03 -16.04 -9.99
CA MET A 1 1.21 -15.45 -8.92
C MET A 1 0.71 -14.11 -9.43
N ILE A 2 -0.52 -13.70 -9.12
CA ILE A 2 -1.07 -12.40 -9.55
C ILE A 2 -1.48 -11.66 -8.29
N TYR A 3 -0.89 -10.49 -8.04
CA TYR A 3 -1.39 -9.52 -7.08
C TYR A 3 -2.16 -8.45 -7.84
N ASN A 4 -3.38 -8.17 -7.38
CA ASN A 4 -4.20 -7.10 -7.91
C ASN A 4 -4.64 -6.22 -6.74
N ALA A 5 -4.16 -4.98 -6.69
CA ALA A 5 -4.49 -4.06 -5.61
C ALA A 5 -5.99 -3.70 -5.68
N PRO A 6 -6.76 -3.84 -4.59
CA PRO A 6 -8.19 -3.55 -4.58
C PRO A 6 -8.46 -2.05 -4.40
N ILE A 7 -7.90 -1.23 -5.30
CA ILE A 7 -7.90 0.25 -5.20
C ILE A 7 -9.32 0.80 -5.09
N ARG A 8 -10.25 0.29 -5.89
CA ARG A 8 -11.66 0.73 -5.86
C ARG A 8 -12.28 0.57 -4.47
N ASP A 9 -12.04 -0.58 -3.84
CA ASP A 9 -12.63 -0.86 -2.53
C ASP A 9 -11.93 -0.03 -1.44
N MET A 10 -10.63 0.26 -1.58
CA MET A 10 -9.91 1.19 -0.69
C MET A 10 -10.42 2.64 -0.81
N LEU A 11 -10.66 3.12 -2.03
CA LEU A 11 -11.24 4.45 -2.27
C LEU A 11 -12.66 4.53 -1.68
N PHE A 12 -13.50 3.53 -1.91
CA PHE A 12 -14.83 3.45 -1.31
C PHE A 12 -14.79 3.60 0.22
N LEU A 13 -13.87 2.92 0.89
CA LEU A 13 -13.74 3.02 2.35
C LEU A 13 -13.39 4.43 2.82
N VAL A 14 -12.51 5.13 2.10
CA VAL A 14 -12.06 6.47 2.51
C VAL A 14 -13.08 7.54 2.11
N GLU A 15 -13.59 7.48 0.89
CA GLU A 15 -14.47 8.50 0.32
C GLU A 15 -15.91 8.37 0.82
N GLU A 16 -16.49 7.17 0.75
CA GLU A 16 -17.90 6.96 1.02
C GLU A 16 -18.17 6.56 2.47
N TRP A 17 -17.35 5.66 3.03
CA TRP A 17 -17.61 5.11 4.36
C TRP A 17 -17.10 6.03 5.48
N LEU A 18 -15.81 6.38 5.44
CA LEU A 18 -15.20 7.29 6.42
C LEU A 18 -15.65 8.74 6.16
N GLY A 19 -15.64 9.14 4.89
CA GLY A 19 -15.94 10.49 4.44
C GLY A 19 -14.70 11.36 4.45
N ILE A 20 -14.13 11.60 3.27
CA ILE A 20 -12.87 12.32 3.10
C ILE A 20 -12.90 13.73 3.71
N ASP A 21 -14.05 14.42 3.62
CA ASP A 21 -14.26 15.74 4.24
C ASP A 21 -14.01 15.76 5.75
N LYS A 22 -14.22 14.63 6.43
CA LYS A 22 -13.97 14.53 7.88
C LYS A 22 -12.47 14.39 8.16
N LEU A 23 -11.75 13.70 7.28
CA LEU A 23 -10.30 13.53 7.38
C LEU A 23 -9.58 14.86 7.15
N ASN A 24 -10.02 15.63 6.16
CA ASN A 24 -9.39 16.91 5.80
C ASN A 24 -9.53 17.98 6.90
N ARG A 25 -10.47 17.79 7.82
CA ARG A 25 -10.67 18.69 8.98
C ARG A 25 -9.80 18.32 10.17
N LEU A 26 -9.07 17.21 10.10
CA LEU A 26 -8.13 16.83 11.15
C LEU A 26 -6.87 17.71 11.03
N PRO A 27 -6.32 18.19 12.16
CA PRO A 27 -5.08 18.95 12.14
C PRO A 27 -3.96 18.18 11.43
N GLY A 28 -3.36 18.77 10.40
CA GLY A 28 -2.28 18.18 9.61
C GLY A 28 -2.73 17.34 8.41
N TYR A 29 -4.03 17.27 8.12
CA TYR A 29 -4.61 16.56 6.98
C TYR A 29 -5.35 17.50 6.02
N GLU A 30 -5.15 18.81 6.12
CA GLU A 30 -5.89 19.82 5.37
C GLU A 30 -5.78 19.64 3.84
N ASP A 31 -4.64 19.10 3.38
CA ASP A 31 -4.35 18.82 1.97
C ASP A 31 -4.63 17.36 1.56
N PHE A 32 -5.31 16.58 2.40
CA PHE A 32 -5.72 15.23 2.03
C PHE A 32 -6.86 15.34 1.01
N ASP A 33 -6.76 14.75 -0.19
CA ASP A 33 -7.81 14.85 -1.19
C ASP A 33 -7.94 13.57 -2.03
N SER A 34 -9.08 13.41 -2.67
CA SER A 34 -9.45 12.19 -3.42
C SER A 34 -8.52 11.93 -4.60
N ASP A 35 -8.13 12.96 -5.33
CA ASP A 35 -7.29 12.83 -6.52
C ASP A 35 -5.88 12.39 -6.10
N THR A 36 -5.33 13.04 -5.07
CA THR A 36 -4.03 12.68 -4.48
C THR A 36 -4.06 11.25 -3.91
N LEU A 37 -5.11 10.88 -3.19
CA LEU A 37 -5.28 9.52 -2.67
C LEU A 37 -5.32 8.48 -3.79
N GLY A 38 -6.13 8.71 -4.83
CA GLY A 38 -6.24 7.83 -5.99
C GLY A 38 -4.88 7.62 -6.66
N ALA A 39 -4.17 8.70 -6.95
CA ALA A 39 -2.84 8.63 -7.57
C ALA A 39 -1.83 7.84 -6.73
N ILE A 40 -1.83 8.04 -5.41
CA ILE A 40 -0.97 7.28 -4.49
C ILE A 40 -1.32 5.80 -4.50
N LEU A 41 -2.60 5.44 -4.43
CA LEU A 41 -3.04 4.05 -4.42
C LEU A 41 -2.73 3.33 -5.74
N GLU A 42 -2.83 4.02 -6.87
CA GLU A 42 -2.46 3.49 -8.19
C GLU A 42 -0.97 3.17 -8.29
N GLU A 43 -0.09 4.13 -7.99
CA GLU A 43 1.36 3.89 -8.05
C GLU A 43 1.81 2.89 -6.97
N ALA A 44 1.21 2.90 -5.78
CA ALA A 44 1.48 1.88 -4.76
C ALA A 44 1.06 0.49 -5.23
N GLY A 45 -0.11 0.36 -5.85
CA GLY A 45 -0.59 -0.91 -6.41
C GLY A 45 0.34 -1.45 -7.51
N LYS A 46 0.82 -0.57 -8.39
CA LYS A 46 1.82 -0.89 -9.41
C LYS A 46 3.15 -1.30 -8.80
N PHE A 47 3.68 -0.56 -7.83
CA PHE A 47 4.91 -0.90 -7.12
C PHE A 47 4.81 -2.28 -6.44
N CYS A 48 3.72 -2.53 -5.72
CA CYS A 48 3.45 -3.84 -5.12
C CYS A 48 3.41 -4.97 -6.16
N SER A 49 2.85 -4.72 -7.34
CA SER A 49 2.73 -5.72 -8.40
C SER A 49 4.03 -5.97 -9.17
N THR A 50 4.89 -4.95 -9.29
CA THR A 50 6.07 -4.98 -10.16
C THR A 50 7.37 -5.21 -9.40
N GLU A 51 7.47 -4.72 -8.17
CA GLU A 51 8.71 -4.80 -7.37
C GLU A 51 8.56 -5.74 -6.17
N ILE A 52 7.44 -5.69 -5.44
CA ILE A 52 7.25 -6.52 -4.23
C ILE A 52 6.82 -7.95 -4.58
N LEU A 53 5.81 -8.12 -5.43
CA LEU A 53 5.29 -9.45 -5.79
C LEU A 53 6.38 -10.43 -6.28
N PRO A 54 7.37 -10.01 -7.11
CA PRO A 54 8.46 -10.89 -7.51
C PRO A 54 9.26 -11.47 -6.34
N THR A 55 9.46 -10.72 -5.26
CA THR A 55 10.26 -11.18 -4.10
C THR A 55 9.49 -12.14 -3.19
N ASN A 56 8.18 -12.27 -3.37
CA ASN A 56 7.32 -13.01 -2.45
C ASN A 56 7.67 -14.50 -2.38
N ARG A 57 7.93 -15.12 -3.54
CA ARG A 57 8.28 -16.54 -3.60
C ARG A 57 9.69 -16.78 -3.09
N ASP A 58 10.65 -15.99 -3.53
CA ASP A 58 12.05 -16.15 -3.13
C ASP A 58 12.20 -15.93 -1.62
N GLY A 59 11.48 -14.96 -1.05
CA GLY A 59 11.46 -14.73 0.39
C GLY A 59 10.90 -15.91 1.20
N ASP A 60 9.86 -16.58 0.70
CA ASP A 60 9.27 -17.77 1.33
C ASP A 60 10.16 -19.01 1.21
N GLU A 61 10.75 -19.23 0.03
CA GLU A 61 11.58 -20.42 -0.23
C GLU A 61 12.95 -20.37 0.46
N HIS A 62 13.56 -19.18 0.57
CA HIS A 62 14.91 -19.04 1.12
C HIS A 62 14.94 -18.59 2.59
N GLY A 63 13.99 -17.75 3.00
CA GLY A 63 13.93 -17.19 4.36
C GLY A 63 15.14 -16.33 4.74
N ALA A 64 15.17 -15.86 5.99
CA ALA A 64 16.29 -15.11 6.55
C ALA A 64 17.20 -16.03 7.38
N VAL A 65 18.51 -15.81 7.33
CA VAL A 65 19.51 -16.65 8.03
C VAL A 65 20.28 -15.82 9.05
N LEU A 66 20.36 -16.29 10.29
CA LEU A 66 21.18 -15.68 11.34
C LEU A 66 22.55 -16.39 11.43
N THR A 67 23.63 -15.67 11.11
CA THR A 67 25.01 -16.15 11.22
C THR A 67 25.86 -15.14 11.98
N ASP A 68 26.55 -15.58 13.05
CA ASP A 68 27.43 -14.74 13.87
C ASP A 68 26.81 -13.40 14.33
N GLY A 69 25.53 -13.42 14.69
CA GLY A 69 24.79 -12.25 15.14
C GLY A 69 24.30 -11.32 14.01
N LYS A 70 24.46 -11.70 12.74
CA LYS A 70 23.96 -10.94 11.57
C LYS A 70 22.88 -11.72 10.81
N VAL A 71 21.83 -11.03 10.41
CA VAL A 71 20.77 -11.57 9.54
C VAL A 71 21.12 -11.25 8.09
N THR A 72 21.07 -12.27 7.23
CA THR A 72 21.24 -12.19 5.78
C THR A 72 20.07 -12.81 5.07
#